data_AF-A0A377K1M0-F1
#
_entry.id   AF-A0A377K1M0-F1
#
_cell.length_a   1.000
_cell.length_b   1.000
_cell.length_c   1.000
_cell.angle_alpha   90.00
_cell.angle_beta   90.00
_cell.angle_gamma   90.00
#
_symmetry.space_group_name_H-M   'P 1'
#
loop_
_entity.id
_entity.type
_entity.pdbx_description
1 polymer ?
#
loop_
_entity_poly.entity_id
_entity_poly.type
_entity_poly.pdbx_seq_one_letter_code
_entity_poly.pdbx_strand_id
1 'polypeptide(L)'
;MPVISIAMLVGLMAMAALPPLNGFAGEWVIYQSFFKLSNSGAFVARLLGPLLAVGLAITGALAVMCMAKVYGVTFLGAPRTKEAENATCAPLLMSVSVVALAICCVIGGVAAPWLLPMLSAAVPLPLEPANTTVSQPMITLLLIACPLLPFIIMAICKGDRLPSRSRGAAWVCGYDHEKSMVITAHGFAMPVKQAFAPVLKLRKWLNPVSLVPGWQCEGSALLFRRMALVELAVLVVIIVSRGA
;
A
#
# COMPACT_ATOMS: atom_id res chain seq x y z
N MET A 1 20.22 -8.67 -3.87
CA MET A 1 19.74 -9.07 -2.51
C MET A 1 18.31 -9.62 -2.58
N PRO A 2 18.11 -10.93 -2.87
CA PRO A 2 16.78 -11.49 -3.14
C PRO A 2 15.84 -11.48 -1.92
N VAL A 3 16.37 -11.78 -0.72
CA VAL A 3 15.57 -11.83 0.52
C VAL A 3 14.97 -10.47 0.85
N ILE A 4 15.77 -9.39 0.79
CA ILE A 4 15.28 -8.04 1.04
C ILE A 4 14.27 -7.61 -0.02
N SER A 5 14.48 -7.97 -1.28
CA SER A 5 13.52 -7.66 -2.35
C SER A 5 12.15 -8.28 -2.08
N ILE A 6 12.10 -9.57 -1.70
CA ILE A 6 10.85 -10.26 -1.40
C ILE A 6 10.18 -9.68 -0.15
N ALA A 7 10.93 -9.45 0.92
CA ALA A 7 10.36 -8.88 2.15
C ALA A 7 9.84 -7.44 1.92
N MET A 8 10.54 -6.64 1.11
CA MET A 8 10.07 -5.31 0.73
C MET A 8 8.83 -5.37 -0.18
N LEU A 9 8.75 -6.35 -1.08
CA LEU A 9 7.54 -6.57 -1.88
C LEU A 9 6.33 -6.84 -0.98
N VAL A 10 6.46 -7.69 0.03
CA VAL A 10 5.41 -7.96 1.01
C VAL A 10 5.00 -6.68 1.75
N GLY A 11 5.97 -5.89 2.22
CA GLY A 11 5.69 -4.61 2.88
C GLY A 11 4.95 -3.61 1.98
N LEU A 12 5.38 -3.48 0.72
CA LEU A 12 4.76 -2.59 -0.27
C LEU A 12 3.34 -3.05 -0.63
N MET A 13 3.11 -4.36 -0.78
CA MET A 13 1.78 -4.92 -0.99
C MET A 13 0.87 -4.69 0.22
N ALA A 14 1.42 -4.74 1.44
CA ALA A 14 0.67 -4.46 2.66
C ALA A 14 0.26 -2.98 2.73
N MET A 15 1.16 -2.06 2.40
CA MET A 15 0.85 -0.64 2.31
C MET A 15 -0.18 -0.31 1.23
N ALA A 16 -0.21 -1.07 0.13
CA ALA A 16 -1.20 -0.95 -0.93
C ALA A 16 -2.51 -1.70 -0.65
N ALA A 17 -2.68 -2.19 0.59
CA ALA A 17 -3.86 -2.93 1.05
C ALA A 17 -4.26 -4.10 0.14
N LEU A 18 -3.29 -4.83 -0.40
CA LEU A 18 -3.55 -6.03 -1.18
C LEU A 18 -3.82 -7.22 -0.25
N PRO A 19 -4.87 -8.03 -0.50
CA PRO A 19 -5.00 -9.31 0.18
C PRO A 19 -3.80 -10.20 -0.19
N PRO A 20 -3.24 -11.00 0.74
CA PRO A 20 -3.76 -11.41 2.05
C PRO A 20 -3.29 -10.58 3.26
N LEU A 21 -2.77 -9.38 3.06
CA LEU A 21 -1.93 -8.68 4.06
C LEU A 21 -2.75 -7.84 5.04
N ASN A 22 -2.13 -7.47 6.16
CA ASN A 22 -2.76 -6.69 7.22
C ASN A 22 -3.35 -5.35 6.77
N GLY A 23 -2.76 -4.68 5.77
CA GLY A 23 -3.33 -3.44 5.23
C GLY A 23 -4.72 -3.64 4.61
N PHE A 24 -4.95 -4.75 3.92
CA PHE A 24 -6.28 -5.09 3.39
C PHE A 24 -7.29 -5.29 4.51
N ALA A 25 -6.89 -5.99 5.59
CA ALA A 25 -7.75 -6.21 6.76
C ALA A 25 -8.23 -4.88 7.37
N GLY A 26 -7.30 -3.93 7.56
CA GLY A 26 -7.61 -2.62 8.11
C GLY A 26 -8.51 -1.80 7.19
N GLU A 27 -8.18 -1.73 5.90
CA GLU A 27 -8.97 -0.96 4.94
C GLU A 27 -10.38 -1.53 4.76
N TRP A 28 -10.54 -2.85 4.81
CA TRP A 28 -11.84 -3.51 4.77
C TRP A 28 -12.76 -3.08 5.92
N VAL A 29 -12.24 -2.97 7.14
CA VAL A 29 -13.01 -2.48 8.31
C VAL A 29 -13.46 -1.03 8.09
N ILE A 30 -12.64 -0.21 7.43
CA ILE A 30 -13.01 1.17 7.07
C ILE A 30 -14.16 1.16 6.04
N TYR A 31 -14.10 0.33 5.00
CA TYR A 31 -15.21 0.19 4.05
C TYR A 31 -16.50 -0.26 4.72
N GLN A 32 -16.45 -1.25 5.62
CA GLN A 32 -17.61 -1.68 6.38
C GLN A 32 -18.22 -0.55 7.21
N SER A 33 -17.38 0.31 7.79
CA SER A 33 -17.83 1.48 8.55
C SER A 33 -18.55 2.49 7.66
N PHE A 34 -18.04 2.74 6.45
CA PHE A 34 -18.71 3.61 5.47
C PHE A 34 -20.03 3.04 4.95
N PHE A 35 -20.10 1.73 4.73
CA PHE A 35 -21.36 1.08 4.32
C PHE A 35 -22.40 1.09 5.44
N LYS A 36 -21.98 0.86 6.70
CA LYS A 36 -22.88 1.03 7.87
C LYS A 36 -23.37 2.47 7.99
N LEU A 37 -22.50 3.46 7.80
CA LEU A 37 -22.88 4.88 7.80
C LEU A 37 -23.92 5.18 6.72
N SER A 38 -23.75 4.61 5.53
CA SER A 38 -24.70 4.75 4.42
C SER A 38 -26.07 4.15 4.73
N ASN A 39 -26.15 3.13 5.58
CA ASN A 39 -27.43 2.51 5.94
C ASN A 39 -28.19 3.24 7.06
N SER A 40 -27.68 4.37 7.56
CA SER A 40 -28.35 5.14 8.62
C SER A 40 -29.59 5.90 8.11
N GLY A 41 -30.46 6.32 9.04
CA GLY A 41 -31.70 7.05 8.71
C GLY A 41 -31.49 8.46 8.17
N ALA A 42 -30.32 9.07 8.40
CA ALA A 42 -30.03 10.44 7.99
C ALA A 42 -29.61 10.51 6.51
N PHE A 43 -30.25 11.41 5.74
CA PHE A 43 -29.94 11.61 4.32
C PHE A 43 -28.46 11.94 4.07
N VAL A 44 -27.88 12.81 4.90
CA VAL A 44 -26.47 13.22 4.79
C VAL A 44 -25.54 12.01 4.90
N ALA A 45 -25.80 11.10 5.84
CA ALA A 45 -24.97 9.92 6.05
C ALA A 45 -25.15 8.86 4.94
N ARG A 46 -26.37 8.72 4.39
CA ARG A 46 -26.64 7.91 3.18
C ARG A 46 -25.79 8.33 1.99
N LEU A 47 -25.61 9.63 1.79
CA LEU A 47 -24.81 10.19 0.71
C LEU A 47 -23.29 10.16 1.00
N LEU A 48 -22.89 10.50 2.23
CA LEU A 48 -21.47 10.59 2.60
C LEU A 48 -20.78 9.21 2.62
N GLY A 49 -21.46 8.15 3.08
CA GLY A 49 -20.86 6.82 3.17
C GLY A 49 -20.26 6.34 1.83
N PRO A 50 -21.04 6.27 0.74
CA PRO A 50 -20.53 5.87 -0.57
C PRO A 50 -19.48 6.83 -1.13
N LEU A 51 -19.62 8.14 -0.90
CA LEU A 51 -18.66 9.14 -1.38
C LEU A 51 -17.28 8.95 -0.72
N LEU A 52 -17.26 8.66 0.59
CA LEU A 52 -16.03 8.33 1.31
C LEU A 52 -15.43 7.00 0.85
N ALA A 53 -16.26 5.99 0.58
CA ALA A 53 -15.79 4.72 0.02
C ALA A 53 -15.16 4.89 -1.37
N VAL A 54 -15.75 5.71 -2.24
CA VAL A 54 -15.15 6.05 -3.55
C VAL A 54 -13.84 6.81 -3.38
N GLY A 55 -13.79 7.77 -2.45
CA GLY A 55 -12.57 8.49 -2.11
C GLY A 55 -11.45 7.53 -1.68
N LEU A 56 -11.77 6.59 -0.79
CA LEU A 56 -10.85 5.57 -0.32
C LEU A 56 -10.37 4.66 -1.47
N ALA A 57 -11.28 4.22 -2.35
CA ALA A 57 -10.93 3.40 -3.50
C ALA A 57 -9.98 4.11 -4.48
N ILE A 58 -10.19 5.40 -4.73
CA ILE A 58 -9.28 6.22 -5.55
C ILE A 58 -7.91 6.33 -4.88
N THR A 59 -7.86 6.54 -3.57
CA THR A 59 -6.58 6.58 -2.84
C THR A 59 -5.86 5.23 -2.86
N GLY A 60 -6.58 4.12 -2.74
CA GLY A 60 -6.03 2.76 -2.85
C GLY A 60 -5.44 2.50 -4.23
N ALA A 61 -6.14 2.88 -5.31
CA ALA A 61 -5.62 2.74 -6.67
C ALA A 61 -4.32 3.55 -6.89
N LEU A 62 -4.26 4.79 -6.38
CA LEU A 62 -3.04 5.60 -6.42
C LEU A 62 -1.91 5.01 -5.57
N ALA A 63 -2.24 4.41 -4.42
CA ALA A 63 -1.29 3.73 -3.56
C ALA A 63 -0.66 2.53 -4.25
N VAL A 64 -1.45 1.65 -4.89
CA VAL A 64 -0.95 0.51 -5.68
C VAL A 64 0.01 0.98 -6.76
N MET A 65 -0.33 2.02 -7.52
CA MET A 65 0.55 2.58 -8.54
C MET A 65 1.86 3.13 -7.96
N CYS A 66 1.80 3.77 -6.80
CA CYS A 66 2.98 4.27 -6.09
C CYS A 66 3.89 3.12 -5.62
N MET A 67 3.31 2.09 -5.01
CA MET A 67 4.07 0.94 -4.50
C MET A 67 4.67 0.11 -5.64
N ALA A 68 3.94 -0.08 -6.74
CA ALA A 68 4.44 -0.71 -7.96
C ALA A 68 5.63 0.06 -8.55
N LYS A 69 5.55 1.39 -8.58
CA LYS A 69 6.66 2.26 -9.00
C LYS A 69 7.90 2.07 -8.10
N VAL A 70 7.71 2.13 -6.78
CA VAL A 70 8.80 2.00 -5.81
C VAL A 70 9.49 0.65 -5.99
N TYR A 71 8.73 -0.45 -6.05
CA TYR A 71 9.30 -1.78 -6.26
C TYR A 71 9.99 -1.93 -7.61
N GLY A 72 9.33 -1.52 -8.69
CA GLY A 72 9.83 -1.70 -10.06
C GLY A 72 11.14 -0.94 -10.32
N VAL A 73 11.25 0.29 -9.84
CA VAL A 73 12.45 1.12 -10.05
C VAL A 73 13.62 0.68 -9.17
N THR A 74 13.35 0.10 -7.99
CA THR A 74 14.40 -0.30 -7.03
C THR A 74 14.94 -1.70 -7.27
N PHE A 75 14.08 -2.67 -7.61
CA PHE A 75 14.47 -4.09 -7.66
C PHE A 75 14.38 -4.74 -9.04
N LEU A 76 13.57 -4.22 -9.98
CA LEU A 76 13.34 -4.86 -11.28
C LEU A 76 14.15 -4.24 -12.43
N GLY A 77 14.78 -3.09 -12.21
CA GLY A 77 15.61 -2.40 -13.22
C GLY A 77 17.07 -2.85 -13.22
N ALA A 78 17.76 -2.61 -14.33
CA ALA A 78 19.21 -2.79 -14.42
C ALA A 78 19.95 -1.79 -13.49
N PRO A 79 21.11 -2.17 -12.92
CA PRO A 79 21.88 -1.30 -12.05
C PRO A 79 22.38 -0.06 -12.82
N ARG A 80 22.17 1.13 -12.23
CA ARG A 80 22.50 2.42 -12.86
C ARG A 80 23.82 2.99 -12.39
N THR A 81 24.26 2.58 -11.20
CA THR A 81 25.48 3.05 -10.55
C THR A 81 26.37 1.86 -10.23
N LYS A 82 27.68 2.12 -10.09
CA LYS A 82 28.66 1.06 -9.80
C LYS A 82 28.40 0.42 -8.43
N GLU A 83 27.84 1.17 -7.50
CA GLU A 83 27.49 0.71 -6.15
C GLU A 83 26.31 -0.27 -6.19
N ALA A 84 25.32 -0.02 -7.06
CA ALA A 84 24.20 -0.93 -7.25
C ALA A 84 24.62 -2.22 -7.97
N GLU A 85 25.57 -2.12 -8.91
CA GLU A 85 26.14 -3.27 -9.63
C GLU A 85 26.97 -4.17 -8.71
N ASN A 86 27.73 -3.58 -7.78
CA ASN A 86 28.59 -4.29 -6.83
C ASN A 86 27.94 -4.49 -5.45
N ALA A 87 26.61 -4.37 -5.35
CA ALA A 87 25.91 -4.49 -4.08
C ALA A 87 26.06 -5.90 -3.48
N THR A 88 26.58 -5.99 -2.27
CA THR A 88 26.80 -7.25 -1.54
C THR A 88 25.54 -7.69 -0.79
N CYS A 89 25.56 -8.87 -0.17
CA CYS A 89 24.45 -9.30 0.68
C CYS A 89 24.35 -8.41 1.93
N ALA A 90 23.12 -8.06 2.31
CA ALA A 90 22.88 -7.29 3.53
C ALA A 90 23.26 -8.11 4.78
N PRO A 91 23.69 -7.44 5.87
CA PRO A 91 23.96 -8.10 7.14
C PRO A 91 22.77 -8.94 7.62
N LEU A 92 23.04 -10.05 8.29
CA LEU A 92 22.02 -10.98 8.77
C LEU A 92 20.98 -10.28 9.66
N LEU A 93 21.42 -9.40 10.56
CA LEU A 93 20.53 -8.72 11.50
C LEU A 93 19.48 -7.85 10.79
N MET A 94 19.87 -7.14 9.72
CA MET A 94 18.97 -6.34 8.89
C MET A 94 18.00 -7.25 8.11
N SER A 95 18.48 -8.38 7.62
CA SER A 95 17.63 -9.33 6.87
C SER A 95 16.58 -9.95 7.79
N VAL A 96 16.97 -10.37 9.00
CA VAL A 96 16.06 -10.97 9.99
C VAL A 96 14.99 -9.97 10.43
N SER A 97 15.34 -8.72 10.71
CA SER A 97 14.37 -7.72 11.15
C SER A 97 13.31 -7.42 10.07
N VAL A 98 13.74 -7.24 8.83
CA VAL A 98 12.83 -6.94 7.71
C VAL A 98 11.96 -8.15 7.36
N VAL A 99 12.52 -9.37 7.41
CA VAL A 99 11.76 -10.61 7.19
C VAL A 99 10.74 -10.84 8.30
N ALA A 100 11.13 -10.62 9.57
CA ALA A 100 10.22 -10.75 10.69
C ALA A 100 9.01 -9.80 10.56
N LEU A 101 9.25 -8.54 10.19
CA LEU A 101 8.18 -7.57 9.93
C LEU A 101 7.28 -7.99 8.76
N ALA A 102 7.85 -8.50 7.67
CA ALA A 102 7.08 -9.01 6.54
C ALA A 102 6.19 -10.20 6.94
N ILE A 103 6.70 -11.12 7.77
CA ILE A 103 5.91 -12.23 8.32
C ILE A 103 4.77 -11.71 9.20
N CYS A 104 5.03 -10.71 10.07
CA CYS A 104 3.99 -10.07 10.87
C CYS A 104 2.88 -9.44 10.01
N CYS A 105 3.22 -8.81 8.88
CA CYS A 105 2.22 -8.27 7.94
C CYS A 105 1.32 -9.37 7.35
N VAL A 106 1.90 -10.53 7.01
CA VAL A 106 1.13 -11.68 6.52
C VAL A 106 0.26 -12.24 7.62
N ILE A 107 0.83 -12.56 8.79
CA ILE A 107 0.08 -13.13 9.93
C ILE A 107 -1.06 -12.18 10.32
N GLY A 108 -0.82 -10.88 10.46
CA GLY A 108 -1.84 -9.92 10.81
C GLY A 108 -2.99 -9.82 9.79
N GLY A 109 -2.71 -10.09 8.51
CA GLY A 109 -3.72 -10.10 7.45
C GLY A 109 -4.52 -11.40 7.40
N VAL A 110 -3.85 -12.55 7.45
CA VAL A 110 -4.52 -13.86 7.46
C VAL A 110 -5.31 -14.04 8.75
N ALA A 111 -4.70 -13.71 9.90
CA ALA A 111 -5.27 -13.92 11.22
C ALA A 111 -6.26 -12.83 11.67
N ALA A 112 -6.53 -11.83 10.83
CA ALA A 112 -7.44 -10.74 11.15
C ALA A 112 -8.84 -11.17 11.64
N PRO A 113 -9.50 -12.22 11.10
CA PRO A 113 -10.80 -12.66 11.60
C PRO A 113 -10.78 -13.11 13.07
N TRP A 114 -9.63 -13.57 13.56
CA TRP A 114 -9.44 -13.99 14.95
C TRP A 114 -8.89 -12.86 15.83
N LEU A 115 -8.08 -11.96 15.27
CA LEU A 115 -7.52 -10.80 15.97
C LEU A 115 -8.56 -9.72 16.26
N LEU A 116 -9.48 -9.45 15.32
CA LEU A 116 -10.47 -8.38 15.45
C LEU A 116 -11.45 -8.59 16.64
N PRO A 117 -12.00 -9.80 16.88
CA PRO A 117 -12.80 -10.06 18.08
C PRO A 117 -12.02 -9.89 19.38
N MET A 118 -10.75 -10.32 19.42
CA MET A 118 -9.90 -10.13 20.61
C MET A 118 -9.70 -8.64 20.92
N LEU A 119 -9.55 -7.81 19.89
CA LEU A 119 -9.44 -6.35 20.05
C LEU A 119 -10.74 -5.74 20.59
N SER A 120 -11.91 -6.21 20.13
CA SER A 120 -13.21 -5.76 20.64
C SER A 120 -13.45 -6.13 22.11
N ALA A 121 -12.88 -7.24 22.58
CA ALA A 121 -12.95 -7.62 23.99
C ALA A 121 -12.00 -6.79 24.87
N ALA A 122 -10.86 -6.35 24.33
CA ALA A 122 -9.86 -5.58 25.07
C ALA A 122 -10.17 -4.08 25.16
N VAL A 123 -10.89 -3.53 24.18
CA VAL A 123 -11.25 -2.10 24.14
C VAL A 123 -12.78 -1.97 24.16
N PRO A 124 -13.38 -1.36 25.21
CA PRO A 124 -14.83 -1.18 25.34
C PRO A 124 -15.35 -0.06 24.41
N LEU A 125 -15.07 -0.20 23.11
CA LEU A 125 -15.70 0.57 22.06
C LEU A 125 -16.94 -0.21 21.60
N PRO A 126 -18.01 0.46 21.14
CA PRO A 126 -19.16 -0.18 20.49
C PRO A 126 -18.76 -0.72 19.10
N LEU A 127 -17.74 -1.57 19.07
CA LEU A 127 -17.33 -2.34 17.92
C LEU A 127 -18.28 -3.52 17.82
N GLU A 128 -19.45 -3.29 17.23
CA GLU A 128 -20.27 -4.39 16.72
C GLU A 128 -19.38 -5.19 15.78
N PRO A 129 -19.00 -6.45 16.12
CA PRO A 129 -18.14 -7.26 15.28
C PRO A 129 -18.87 -7.38 13.95
N ALA A 130 -18.39 -6.62 12.97
CA ALA A 130 -18.97 -6.67 11.65
C ALA A 130 -18.69 -8.08 11.18
N ASN A 131 -19.73 -8.91 11.04
CA ASN A 131 -19.64 -10.18 10.34
C ASN A 131 -18.93 -9.88 9.03
N THR A 132 -17.64 -10.25 8.95
CA THR A 132 -16.85 -10.04 7.77
C THR A 132 -17.38 -11.02 6.76
N THR A 133 -18.23 -10.54 5.85
CA THR A 133 -18.74 -11.31 4.71
C THR A 133 -17.61 -11.88 3.86
N VAL A 134 -16.40 -11.34 4.02
CA VAL A 134 -15.17 -11.75 3.37
C VAL A 134 -14.32 -12.61 4.31
N SER A 135 -14.20 -13.89 3.97
CA SER A 135 -13.24 -14.80 4.63
C SER A 135 -11.83 -14.53 4.10
N GLN A 136 -11.03 -13.81 4.89
CA GLN A 136 -9.65 -13.49 4.54
C GLN A 136 -8.81 -14.75 4.23
N PRO A 137 -8.86 -15.85 5.03
CA PRO A 137 -8.20 -17.11 4.71
C PRO A 137 -8.62 -17.72 3.37
N MET A 138 -9.90 -17.63 2.99
CA MET A 138 -10.35 -18.15 1.70
C MET A 138 -9.77 -17.33 0.54
N ILE A 139 -9.75 -16.00 0.67
CA ILE A 139 -9.12 -15.13 -0.33
C ILE A 139 -7.63 -15.45 -0.47
N THR A 140 -6.92 -15.72 0.64
CA THR A 140 -5.50 -16.06 0.57
C THR A 140 -5.28 -17.34 -0.21
N LEU A 141 -6.09 -18.37 0.05
CA LEU A 141 -6.03 -19.65 -0.66
C LEU A 141 -6.30 -19.46 -2.16
N LEU A 142 -7.32 -18.68 -2.52
CA LEU A 142 -7.65 -18.39 -3.91
C LEU A 142 -6.54 -17.60 -4.63
N LEU A 143 -5.94 -16.61 -3.96
CA LEU A 143 -4.85 -15.82 -4.52
C LEU A 143 -3.55 -16.61 -4.64
N ILE A 144 -3.30 -17.61 -3.79
CA ILE A 144 -2.18 -18.53 -3.94
C ILE A 144 -2.47 -19.56 -5.03
N ALA A 145 -3.69 -20.10 -5.09
CA ALA A 145 -4.08 -21.09 -6.09
C ALA A 145 -4.07 -20.52 -7.51
N CYS A 146 -4.48 -19.26 -7.70
CA CYS A 146 -4.57 -18.60 -8.99
C CYS A 146 -3.25 -18.62 -9.81
N PRO A 147 -2.07 -18.27 -9.26
CA PRO A 147 -0.79 -18.42 -9.95
C PRO A 147 -0.19 -19.83 -9.81
N LEU A 148 -0.44 -20.55 -8.72
CA LEU A 148 0.17 -21.86 -8.47
C LEU A 148 -0.39 -22.94 -9.41
N LEU A 149 -1.69 -22.92 -9.69
CA LEU A 149 -2.34 -23.87 -10.60
C LEU A 149 -1.80 -23.80 -12.04
N PRO A 150 -1.75 -22.64 -12.73
CA PRO A 150 -1.14 -22.56 -14.05
C PRO A 150 0.36 -22.86 -14.02
N PHE A 151 1.06 -22.56 -12.92
CA PHE A 151 2.46 -22.94 -12.75
C PHE A 151 2.64 -24.46 -12.68
N ILE A 152 1.79 -25.17 -11.93
CA ILE A 152 1.78 -26.63 -11.86
C ILE A 152 1.44 -27.23 -13.22
N ILE A 153 0.40 -26.71 -13.90
CA ILE A 153 0.03 -27.15 -15.25
C ILE A 153 1.21 -26.97 -16.21
N MET A 154 1.89 -25.81 -16.17
CA MET A 154 3.09 -25.56 -16.96
C MET A 154 4.23 -26.52 -16.63
N ALA A 155 4.43 -26.84 -15.34
CA ALA A 155 5.49 -27.74 -14.90
C ALA A 155 5.26 -29.19 -15.35
N ILE A 156 4.00 -29.63 -15.39
CA ILE A 156 3.59 -30.97 -15.85
C ILE A 156 3.57 -31.03 -17.39
N CYS A 157 3.01 -30.01 -18.06
CA CYS A 157 2.87 -29.94 -19.52
C CYS A 157 4.09 -29.28 -20.20
N LYS A 158 5.30 -29.57 -19.70
CA LYS A 158 6.50 -28.78 -20.01
C LYS A 158 6.96 -28.90 -21.46
N GLY A 159 6.58 -29.98 -22.17
CA GLY A 159 6.81 -30.19 -23.61
C GLY A 159 8.22 -29.81 -24.09
N ASP A 160 8.33 -29.40 -25.35
CA ASP A 160 9.58 -28.90 -25.97
C ASP A 160 9.79 -27.40 -25.75
N ARG A 161 9.56 -26.91 -24.52
CA ARG A 161 9.74 -25.49 -24.21
C ARG A 161 11.23 -25.11 -24.23
N LEU A 162 11.48 -23.89 -24.71
CA LEU A 162 12.81 -23.27 -24.69
C LEU A 162 13.38 -23.24 -23.25
N PRO A 163 14.71 -23.38 -23.11
CA PRO A 163 15.35 -23.30 -21.80
C PRO A 163 15.12 -21.91 -21.17
N SER A 164 14.93 -21.90 -19.85
CA SER A 164 14.74 -20.66 -19.09
C SER A 164 15.93 -19.73 -19.27
N ARG A 165 15.71 -18.57 -19.88
CA ARG A 165 16.72 -17.52 -20.00
C ARG A 165 16.67 -16.62 -18.77
N SER A 166 17.58 -16.85 -17.83
CA SER A 166 17.75 -16.00 -16.64
C SER A 166 18.73 -14.85 -16.87
N ARG A 167 19.52 -14.90 -17.95
CA ARG A 167 20.59 -13.93 -18.27
C ARG A 167 20.64 -13.64 -19.76
N GLY A 168 21.01 -12.41 -20.12
CA GLY A 168 21.15 -11.95 -21.50
C GLY A 168 20.63 -10.52 -21.69
N ALA A 169 20.72 -10.01 -22.92
CA ALA A 169 20.13 -8.74 -23.28
C ALA A 169 18.59 -8.81 -23.16
N ALA A 170 17.99 -7.77 -22.59
CA ALA A 170 16.55 -7.58 -22.66
C ALA A 170 16.10 -7.45 -24.12
N TRP A 171 14.82 -7.64 -24.40
CA TRP A 171 14.30 -7.36 -25.73
C TRP A 171 14.30 -5.85 -25.98
N VAL A 172 15.09 -5.39 -26.95
CA VAL A 172 15.26 -3.96 -27.29
C VAL A 172 14.93 -3.70 -28.77
N CYS A 173 13.85 -4.28 -29.29
CA CYS A 173 13.45 -4.11 -30.70
C CYS A 173 14.54 -4.45 -31.74
N GLY A 174 15.55 -5.25 -31.39
CA GLY A 174 16.68 -5.61 -32.26
C GLY A 174 17.97 -4.81 -32.06
N TYR A 175 18.02 -3.89 -31.09
CA TYR A 175 19.23 -3.14 -30.73
C TYR A 175 19.94 -3.72 -29.49
N ASP A 176 21.17 -3.26 -29.24
CA ASP A 176 21.85 -3.50 -27.98
C ASP A 176 21.27 -2.62 -26.85
N HIS A 177 21.34 -3.14 -25.63
CA HIS A 177 20.80 -2.44 -24.47
C HIS A 177 21.73 -1.30 -24.02
N GLU A 178 21.24 -0.06 -24.05
CA GLU A 178 21.93 1.09 -23.47
C GLU A 178 21.45 1.40 -22.05
N LYS A 179 22.36 1.93 -21.22
CA LYS A 179 22.05 2.32 -19.82
C LYS A 179 20.97 3.41 -19.74
N SER A 180 20.77 4.19 -20.80
CA SER A 180 19.74 5.24 -20.93
C SER A 180 18.32 4.66 -21.03
N MET A 181 18.17 3.40 -21.47
CA MET A 181 16.88 2.76 -21.75
C MET A 181 16.17 2.27 -20.48
N VAL A 182 16.82 2.34 -19.31
CA VAL A 182 16.25 1.86 -18.04
C VAL A 182 15.13 2.80 -17.55
N ILE A 183 13.91 2.25 -17.42
CA ILE A 183 12.71 2.99 -16.98
C ILE A 183 12.96 3.73 -15.67
N THR A 184 12.82 5.06 -15.71
CA THR A 184 12.99 5.93 -14.53
C THR A 184 11.71 6.06 -13.72
N ALA A 185 11.86 6.42 -12.44
CA ALA A 185 10.74 6.77 -11.57
C ALA A 185 9.86 7.89 -12.14
N HIS A 186 10.45 8.83 -12.88
CA HIS A 186 9.69 9.89 -13.53
C HIS A 186 8.94 9.37 -14.77
N GLY A 187 9.59 8.53 -15.59
CA GLY A 187 8.98 7.90 -16.77
C GLY A 187 7.77 7.05 -16.39
N PHE A 188 7.89 6.19 -15.36
CA PHE A 188 6.78 5.37 -14.88
C PHE A 188 5.57 6.20 -14.41
N ALA A 189 5.81 7.34 -13.75
CA ALA A 189 4.75 8.19 -13.22
C ALA A 189 4.17 9.18 -14.25
N MET A 190 4.76 9.30 -15.43
CA MET A 190 4.39 10.33 -16.42
C MET A 190 2.94 10.18 -16.92
N PRO A 191 2.42 8.98 -17.25
CA PRO A 191 1.04 8.82 -17.70
C PRO A 191 0.03 9.25 -16.63
N VAL A 192 0.27 8.87 -15.36
CA VAL A 192 -0.57 9.28 -14.23
C VAL A 192 -0.51 10.80 -14.05
N LYS A 193 0.69 11.39 -14.11
CA LYS A 193 0.86 12.85 -14.02
C LYS A 193 0.11 13.59 -15.13
N GLN A 194 0.06 13.05 -16.34
CA GLN A 194 -0.70 13.62 -17.46
C GLN A 194 -2.21 13.47 -17.26
N ALA A 195 -2.69 12.30 -16.84
CA ALA A 195 -4.10 12.06 -16.55
C ALA A 195 -4.62 13.00 -15.44
N PHE A 196 -3.82 13.22 -14.39
CA PHE A 196 -4.15 14.14 -13.29
C PHE A 196 -3.66 15.58 -13.51
N ALA A 197 -3.18 15.94 -14.70
CA ALA A 197 -2.73 17.29 -15.01
C ALA A 197 -3.76 18.40 -14.70
N PRO A 198 -5.08 18.26 -15.00
CA PRO A 198 -6.06 19.29 -14.64
C PRO A 198 -6.16 19.49 -13.12
N VAL A 199 -6.15 18.40 -12.35
CA VAL A 199 -6.19 18.44 -10.88
C VAL A 199 -4.92 19.08 -10.32
N LEU A 200 -3.75 18.71 -10.86
CA LEU A 200 -2.47 19.30 -10.46
C LEU A 200 -2.37 20.79 -10.81
N LYS A 201 -3.03 21.26 -11.88
CA LYS A 201 -3.11 22.68 -12.23
C LYS A 201 -3.93 23.48 -11.21
N LEU A 202 -4.96 22.88 -10.58
CA LEU A 202 -5.73 23.54 -9.52
C LEU A 202 -4.84 23.98 -8.36
N ARG A 203 -3.75 23.25 -8.05
CA ARG A 203 -2.77 23.66 -7.03
C ARG A 203 -2.19 25.04 -7.29
N LYS A 204 -2.00 25.44 -8.55
CA LYS A 204 -1.48 26.77 -8.91
C LYS A 204 -2.53 27.86 -8.72
N TRP A 205 -3.79 27.55 -9.03
CA TRP A 205 -4.92 28.47 -8.93
C TRP A 205 -5.40 28.67 -7.50
N LEU A 206 -5.54 27.57 -6.74
CA LEU A 206 -6.00 27.55 -5.36
C LEU A 206 -4.84 27.76 -4.36
N ASN A 207 -3.69 28.29 -4.80
CA ASN A 207 -2.56 28.51 -3.91
C ASN A 207 -2.89 29.66 -2.95
N PRO A 208 -3.09 29.42 -1.64
CA PRO A 208 -3.53 30.46 -0.72
C PRO A 208 -2.41 31.43 -0.35
N VAL A 209 -1.18 31.25 -0.86
CA VAL A 209 -0.05 32.14 -0.58
C VAL A 209 -0.34 33.61 -0.92
N SER A 210 -1.17 33.88 -1.92
CA SER A 210 -1.61 35.24 -2.25
C SER A 210 -2.54 35.85 -1.19
N LEU A 211 -3.31 35.03 -0.48
CA LEU A 211 -4.27 35.44 0.56
C LEU A 211 -3.68 35.38 1.97
N VAL A 212 -2.75 34.47 2.22
CA VAL A 212 -2.11 34.24 3.52
C VAL A 212 -0.59 34.22 3.32
N PRO A 213 0.06 35.39 3.41
CA PRO A 213 1.52 35.49 3.38
C PRO A 213 2.08 34.71 4.56
N GLY A 214 2.80 33.62 4.30
CA GLY A 214 3.34 32.73 5.33
C GLY A 214 2.80 31.30 5.33
N TRP A 215 1.78 30.99 4.52
CA TRP A 215 1.22 29.63 4.42
C TRP A 215 2.24 28.55 4.04
N GLN A 216 3.26 28.92 3.23
CA GLN A 216 4.34 28.02 2.80
C GLN A 216 5.66 28.23 3.55
N CYS A 217 5.67 29.02 4.63
CA CYS A 217 6.88 29.18 5.45
C CYS A 217 7.12 27.94 6.31
N GLU A 218 8.37 27.61 6.59
CA GLU A 218 8.77 26.47 7.44
C GLU A 218 8.10 26.50 8.83
N GLY A 219 7.75 27.69 9.35
CA GLY A 219 7.03 27.87 10.62
C GLY A 219 5.62 27.29 10.65
N SER A 220 4.95 27.14 9.49
CA SER A 220 3.61 26.54 9.39
C SER A 220 3.62 25.07 9.81
N ALA A 221 4.67 24.32 9.47
CA ALA A 221 4.83 22.92 9.86
C ALA A 221 4.93 22.77 11.38
N LEU A 222 5.62 23.70 12.05
CA LEU A 222 5.73 23.71 13.52
C LEU A 222 4.37 23.95 14.19
N LEU A 223 3.57 24.85 13.62
CA LEU A 223 2.22 25.21 14.07
C LEU A 223 1.26 24.01 13.96
N PHE A 224 1.24 23.34 12.79
CA PHE A 224 0.42 22.13 12.59
C PHE A 224 0.85 20.98 13.51
N ARG A 225 2.16 20.81 13.74
CA ARG A 225 2.66 19.78 14.66
C ARG A 225 2.23 20.03 16.11
N ARG A 226 2.18 21.29 16.53
CA ARG A 226 1.65 21.70 17.85
C ARG A 226 0.15 21.47 17.95
N MET A 227 -0.62 21.84 16.93
CA MET A 227 -2.07 21.57 16.91
C MET A 227 -2.37 20.07 16.96
N ALA A 228 -1.64 19.24 16.20
CA ALA A 228 -1.81 17.79 16.22
C ALA A 228 -1.53 17.19 17.61
N LEU A 229 -0.51 17.69 18.32
CA LEU A 229 -0.24 17.29 19.71
C LEU A 229 -1.38 17.67 20.67
N VAL A 230 -1.95 18.86 20.49
CA VAL A 230 -3.10 19.32 21.29
C VAL A 230 -4.32 18.45 21.01
N GLU A 231 -4.61 18.16 19.75
CA GLU A 231 -5.72 17.28 19.35
C GLU A 231 -5.56 15.87 19.93
N LEU A 232 -4.35 15.32 19.88
CA LEU A 232 -4.03 14.02 20.44
C LEU A 232 -4.19 14.02 21.97
N ALA A 233 -3.74 15.07 22.65
CA ALA A 233 -3.94 15.22 24.10
C ALA A 233 -5.42 15.30 24.47
N VAL A 234 -6.22 16.05 23.70
CA VAL A 234 -7.68 16.13 23.90
C VAL A 234 -8.35 14.78 23.70
N LEU A 235 -7.99 14.03 22.65
CA LEU A 235 -8.51 12.69 22.41
C LEU A 235 -8.16 11.73 23.55
N VAL A 236 -6.93 11.78 24.07
CA VAL A 236 -6.52 10.97 25.23
C VAL A 236 -7.34 11.32 26.47
N VAL A 237 -7.57 12.60 26.76
CA VAL A 237 -8.42 13.03 27.89
C VAL A 237 -9.86 12.55 27.73
N ILE A 238 -10.43 12.63 26.52
CA ILE A 238 -11.78 12.13 26.24
C ILE A 238 -11.86 10.62 26.45
N ILE A 239 -10.85 9.87 26.01
CA ILE A 239 -10.80 8.41 26.17
C ILE A 239 -10.70 8.05 27.67
N VAL A 240 -9.82 8.70 28.42
CA VAL A 240 -9.64 8.44 29.86
C VAL A 240 -10.90 8.81 30.66
N SER A 241 -11.54 9.94 30.34
CA SER A 241 -12.74 10.41 31.05
C SER A 241 -14.02 9.65 30.71
N ARG A 242 -14.08 8.95 29.57
CA ARG A 242 -15.20 8.06 29.21
C ARG A 242 -14.98 6.60 29.61
N GLY A 243 -13.75 6.23 29.97
CA GLY A 243 -13.38 4.88 30.43
C GLY A 243 -13.34 4.72 31.95
N ALA A 244 -13.59 5.80 32.71
CA ALA A 244 -13.77 5.81 34.16
C ALA A 244 -15.24 6.07 34.52
#